data_AF-A0A844DC28-F1
#
_entry.id   AF-A0A844DC28-F1
#
_cell.length_a   1.000
_cell.length_b   1.000
_cell.length_c   1.000
_cell.angle_alpha   90.00
_cell.angle_beta   90.00
_cell.angle_gamma   90.00
#
_symmetry.space_group_name_H-M   'P 1'
#
loop_
_entity.id
_entity.type
_entity.pdbx_description
1 polymer ?
#
loop_
_entity_poly.entity_id
_entity_poly.type
_entity_poly.pdbx_seq_one_letter_code
_entity_poly.pdbx_strand_id
1 'polypeptide(L)'
;MAADLLRHLHVFDVVAECGGIRPSSGAMVRTPATVTRAIAKLERMLEVPLFERSSHGLRLTAAGGVTWARARRIRAELAQVHRQASAYGPVAGLPALYNERRLALAVSLAQLGRMPQVARNAQISQPAVSQGITHLEADLGQQIFVRGVARMAPTEQGGRWVQRFARVLEELEGLRQDLGKFALPKW
;
A
#
# COMPACT_ATOMS: atom_id res chain seq x y z
N MET A 1 3.75 -1.24 14.95
CA MET A 1 2.64 -1.85 14.18
C MET A 1 2.58 -1.18 12.82
N ALA A 2 2.68 -1.94 11.73
CA ALA A 2 2.43 -1.41 10.38
C ALA A 2 0.99 -0.88 10.36
N ALA A 3 0.87 0.44 10.36
CA ALA A 3 -0.41 1.11 10.30
C ALA A 3 -1.00 0.78 8.93
N ASP A 4 -2.31 0.56 8.80
CA ASP A 4 -2.90 0.15 7.52
C ASP A 4 -3.03 1.33 6.54
N LEU A 5 -1.93 2.05 6.33
CA LEU A 5 -1.87 3.37 5.71
C LEU A 5 -2.11 3.25 4.21
N LEU A 6 -1.45 2.27 3.58
CA LEU A 6 -1.51 2.03 2.14
C LEU A 6 -2.94 1.87 1.62
N ARG A 7 -3.80 1.16 2.36
CA ARG A 7 -5.21 0.96 1.98
C ARG A 7 -6.00 2.26 1.97
N HIS A 8 -5.80 3.13 2.95
CA HIS A 8 -6.49 4.42 3.00
C HIS A 8 -5.90 5.41 1.99
N LEU A 9 -4.60 5.29 1.72
CA LEU A 9 -3.91 6.07 0.69
C LEU A 9 -4.47 5.81 -0.71
N HIS A 10 -4.86 4.56 -1.01
CA HIS A 10 -5.57 4.24 -2.25
C HIS A 10 -6.87 5.03 -2.39
N VAL A 11 -7.67 5.09 -1.33
CA VAL A 11 -8.95 5.84 -1.34
C VAL A 11 -8.70 7.33 -1.55
N PHE A 12 -7.69 7.87 -0.87
CA PHE A 12 -7.27 9.26 -1.05
C PHE A 12 -6.82 9.55 -2.49
N ASP A 13 -6.01 8.68 -3.08
CA ASP A 13 -5.51 8.83 -4.46
C ASP A 13 -6.66 8.90 -5.47
N VAL A 14 -7.66 8.01 -5.34
CA VAL A 14 -8.85 8.03 -6.20
C VAL A 14 -9.68 9.30 -6.00
N VAL A 15 -9.81 9.79 -4.77
CA VAL A 15 -10.54 11.04 -4.48
C VAL A 15 -9.83 12.25 -5.08
N ALA A 16 -8.51 12.31 -4.96
CA ALA A 16 -7.68 13.37 -5.51
C ALA A 16 -7.73 13.37 -7.05
N GLU A 17 -7.72 12.19 -7.68
CA GLU A 17 -7.82 12.03 -9.13
C GLU A 17 -9.22 12.39 -9.67
N CYS A 18 -10.28 12.03 -8.95
CA CYS A 18 -11.66 12.37 -9.34
C CYS A 18 -12.08 13.81 -8.97
N GLY A 19 -11.26 14.56 -8.24
CA GLY A 19 -11.58 15.92 -7.81
C GLY A 19 -12.73 16.03 -6.79
N GLY A 20 -13.06 14.96 -6.06
CA GLY A 20 -14.10 15.00 -5.03
C GLY A 20 -14.69 13.65 -4.63
N ILE A 21 -15.43 13.65 -3.51
CA ILE A 21 -15.97 12.43 -2.84
C ILE A 21 -17.09 11.76 -3.65
N ARG A 22 -17.98 12.55 -4.27
CA ARG A 22 -19.11 12.04 -5.06
C ARG A 22 -18.64 11.28 -6.31
N PRO A 23 -17.78 11.85 -7.19
CA PRO A 23 -17.30 11.11 -8.36
C PRO A 23 -16.45 9.89 -7.98
N SER A 24 -15.64 9.97 -6.91
CA SER A 24 -14.82 8.84 -6.46
C SER A 24 -15.64 7.66 -5.91
N SER A 25 -16.80 7.94 -5.28
CA SER A 25 -17.70 6.90 -4.76
C SER A 25 -18.23 5.98 -5.86
N GLY A 26 -18.60 6.57 -7.01
CA GLY A 26 -19.02 5.84 -8.19
C GLY A 26 -17.89 4.99 -8.77
N ALA A 27 -16.68 5.58 -8.91
CA ALA A 27 -15.51 4.88 -9.44
C ALA A 27 -15.07 3.69 -8.57
N MET A 28 -15.18 3.79 -7.24
CA MET A 28 -14.74 2.74 -6.31
C MET A 28 -15.84 1.73 -5.97
N VAL A 29 -17.09 1.93 -6.41
CA VAL A 29 -18.26 1.15 -5.95
C VAL A 29 -18.35 1.15 -4.42
N ARG A 30 -18.18 2.33 -3.81
CA ARG A 30 -18.24 2.55 -2.36
C ARG A 30 -19.19 3.70 -2.04
N THR A 31 -19.80 3.67 -0.86
CA THR A 31 -20.66 4.78 -0.42
C THR A 31 -19.81 6.02 -0.09
N PRO A 32 -20.32 7.24 -0.32
CA PRO A 32 -19.64 8.48 0.06
C PRO A 32 -19.20 8.50 1.53
N ALA A 33 -20.04 7.98 2.44
CA ALA A 33 -19.69 7.90 3.86
C ALA A 33 -18.47 6.99 4.12
N THR A 34 -18.28 5.94 3.33
CA THR A 34 -17.11 5.05 3.44
C THR A 34 -15.84 5.74 2.94
N VAL A 35 -15.94 6.47 1.84
CA VAL A 35 -14.84 7.29 1.30
C VAL A 35 -14.43 8.37 2.31
N THR A 36 -15.39 9.14 2.83
CA THR A 36 -15.12 10.18 3.84
C THR A 36 -14.45 9.60 5.09
N ARG A 37 -14.94 8.47 5.61
CA ARG A 37 -14.33 7.82 6.78
C ARG A 37 -12.91 7.34 6.51
N ALA A 38 -12.64 6.86 5.30
CA ALA A 38 -11.30 6.41 4.93
C ALA A 38 -10.31 7.59 4.86
N ILE A 39 -10.72 8.71 4.26
CA ILE A 39 -9.94 9.97 4.24
C ILE A 39 -9.69 10.46 5.67
N ALA A 40 -10.75 10.59 6.48
CA ALA A 40 -10.60 11.07 7.87
C ALA A 40 -9.74 10.14 8.73
N LYS A 41 -9.69 8.84 8.42
CA LYS A 41 -8.77 7.91 9.07
C LYS A 41 -7.34 8.11 8.60
N LEU A 42 -7.12 8.34 7.30
CA LEU A 42 -5.81 8.69 6.75
C LEU A 42 -5.26 9.97 7.37
N GLU A 43 -6.04 11.04 7.39
CA GLU A 43 -5.68 12.34 7.98
C GLU A 43 -5.30 12.21 9.45
N ARG A 44 -6.05 11.42 10.23
CA ARG A 44 -5.69 11.12 11.63
C ARG A 44 -4.40 10.31 11.76
N MET A 45 -4.16 9.35 10.87
CA MET A 45 -2.93 8.54 10.89
C MET A 45 -1.69 9.35 10.51
N LEU A 46 -1.87 10.39 9.69
CA LEU A 46 -0.83 11.31 9.25
C LEU A 46 -0.74 12.58 10.12
N GLU A 47 -1.68 12.76 11.06
CA GLU A 47 -1.82 13.95 11.93
C GLU A 47 -1.93 15.29 11.17
N VAL A 48 -2.36 15.27 9.91
CA VAL A 48 -2.48 16.47 9.06
C VAL A 48 -3.72 16.40 8.15
N PRO A 49 -4.42 17.54 7.92
CA PRO A 49 -5.50 17.60 6.94
C PRO A 49 -4.93 17.50 5.52
N LEU A 50 -5.51 16.62 4.70
CA LEU A 50 -5.10 16.42 3.31
C LEU A 50 -6.02 17.16 2.33
N PHE A 51 -7.27 17.39 2.73
CA PHE A 51 -8.21 18.19 1.97
C PHE A 51 -8.73 19.38 2.78
N GLU A 52 -9.10 20.43 2.06
CA GLU A 52 -9.79 21.60 2.59
C GLU A 52 -11.09 21.86 1.81
N ARG A 53 -12.05 22.50 2.49
CA ARG A 53 -13.29 22.94 1.86
C ARG A 53 -13.08 24.30 1.23
N SER A 54 -13.47 24.44 -0.02
CA SER A 54 -13.48 25.69 -0.77
C SER A 54 -14.88 25.99 -1.30
N SER A 55 -15.14 27.23 -1.70
CA SER A 55 -16.37 27.65 -2.39
C SER A 55 -16.64 26.84 -3.67
N HIS A 56 -15.60 26.26 -4.26
CA HIS A 56 -15.67 25.45 -5.49
C HIS A 56 -15.55 23.94 -5.24
N GLY A 57 -15.67 23.49 -3.98
CA GLY A 57 -15.63 22.07 -3.62
C GLY A 57 -14.40 21.67 -2.80
N LEU A 58 -13.95 20.43 -2.98
CA LEU A 58 -12.86 19.83 -2.21
C LEU A 58 -11.51 20.15 -2.89
N ARG A 59 -10.55 20.70 -2.17
CA ARG A 59 -9.20 20.98 -2.69
C ARG A 59 -8.13 20.30 -1.83
N LEU A 60 -6.98 19.98 -2.43
CA LEU A 60 -5.83 19.46 -1.69
C LEU A 60 -5.18 20.57 -0.88
N THR A 61 -4.82 20.29 0.37
CA THR A 61 -3.90 21.14 1.14
C THR A 61 -2.47 21.00 0.59
N ALA A 62 -1.52 21.78 1.10
CA ALA A 62 -0.11 21.58 0.76
C ALA A 62 0.38 20.16 1.13
N ALA A 63 0.00 19.66 2.32
CA ALA A 63 0.24 18.28 2.73
C ALA A 63 -0.47 17.27 1.82
N GLY A 64 -1.69 17.57 1.38
CA GLY A 64 -2.43 16.80 0.38
C GLY A 64 -1.68 16.68 -0.94
N GLY A 65 -1.08 17.77 -1.43
CA GLY A 65 -0.27 17.78 -2.64
C GLY A 65 0.96 16.86 -2.54
N VAL A 66 1.71 16.95 -1.43
CA VAL A 66 2.85 16.06 -1.16
C VAL A 66 2.40 14.60 -1.08
N THR A 67 1.31 14.34 -0.37
CA THR A 67 0.73 13.01 -0.22
C THR A 67 0.29 12.43 -1.55
N TRP A 68 -0.32 13.23 -2.42
CA TRP A 68 -0.76 12.78 -3.75
C TRP A 68 0.41 12.48 -4.68
N ALA A 69 1.50 13.25 -4.62
CA ALA A 69 2.72 12.94 -5.36
C ALA A 69 3.31 11.58 -4.93
N ARG A 70 3.32 11.27 -3.63
CA ARG A 70 3.76 9.98 -3.07
C ARG A 70 2.79 8.84 -3.48
N ALA A 71 1.49 9.07 -3.39
CA ALA A 71 0.46 8.10 -3.79
C ALA A 71 0.57 7.69 -5.27
N ARG A 72 0.85 8.66 -6.16
CA ARG A 72 1.08 8.40 -7.59
C ARG A 72 2.31 7.53 -7.85
N ARG A 73 3.41 7.73 -7.11
CA ARG A 73 4.61 6.87 -7.20
C ARG A 73 4.31 5.45 -6.74
N ILE A 74 3.63 5.30 -5.60
CA ILE A 74 3.19 4.00 -5.07
C ILE A 74 2.29 3.29 -6.09
N ARG A 75 1.30 3.99 -6.64
CA ARG A 75 0.41 3.45 -7.68
C ARG A 75 1.19 2.97 -8.89
N ALA A 76 2.20 3.73 -9.34
CA ALA A 76 3.02 3.34 -10.49
C ALA A 76 3.81 2.05 -10.23
N GLU A 77 4.40 1.90 -9.04
CA GLU A 77 5.12 0.69 -8.64
C GLU A 77 4.18 -0.54 -8.58
N LEU A 78 3.03 -0.41 -7.94
CA LEU A 78 2.03 -1.48 -7.86
C LEU A 78 1.42 -1.82 -9.22
N ALA A 79 1.14 -0.81 -10.06
CA ALA A 79 0.63 -1.02 -11.39
C ALA A 79 1.63 -1.74 -12.30
N GLN A 80 2.93 -1.51 -12.11
CA GLN A 80 3.96 -2.25 -12.84
C GLN A 80 4.01 -3.73 -12.43
N VAL A 81 3.91 -4.03 -11.13
CA VAL A 81 3.79 -5.42 -10.65
C VAL A 81 2.54 -6.08 -11.24
N HIS A 82 1.38 -5.43 -11.11
CA HIS A 82 0.12 -5.95 -11.63
C HIS A 82 0.19 -6.20 -13.15
N ARG A 83 0.68 -5.25 -13.94
CA ARG A 83 0.84 -5.44 -15.40
C ARG A 83 1.74 -6.62 -15.74
N GLN A 84 2.87 -6.75 -15.04
CA GLN A 84 3.77 -7.88 -15.24
C GLN A 84 3.09 -9.20 -14.91
N ALA A 85 2.35 -9.28 -13.81
CA ALA A 85 1.64 -10.48 -13.39
C ALA A 85 0.51 -10.85 -14.38
N SER A 86 -0.27 -9.87 -14.84
CA SER A 86 -1.34 -10.08 -15.83
C SER A 86 -0.85 -10.64 -17.17
N ALA A 87 0.44 -10.46 -17.50
CA ALA A 87 1.02 -11.03 -18.71
C ALA A 87 1.17 -12.57 -18.66
N TYR A 88 1.10 -13.17 -17.46
CA TYR A 88 1.24 -14.62 -17.25
C TYR A 88 -0.09 -15.32 -16.94
N GLY A 89 -1.17 -14.56 -16.72
CA GLY A 89 -2.49 -15.12 -16.47
C GLY A 89 -3.44 -14.16 -15.75
N PRO A 90 -4.64 -14.63 -15.38
CA PRO A 90 -5.59 -13.87 -14.59
C PRO A 90 -5.00 -13.47 -13.23
N VAL A 91 -5.22 -12.22 -12.84
CA VAL A 91 -4.80 -11.66 -11.54
C VAL A 91 -5.98 -10.96 -10.88
N ALA A 92 -5.92 -10.81 -9.55
CA ALA A 92 -6.84 -9.94 -8.84
C ALA A 92 -6.62 -8.47 -9.29
N GLY A 93 -7.67 -7.65 -9.19
CA GLY A 93 -7.56 -6.24 -9.55
C GLY A 93 -6.51 -5.51 -8.69
N LEU A 94 -5.90 -4.47 -9.27
CA LEU A 94 -4.86 -3.64 -8.63
C LEU A 94 -5.12 -3.28 -7.15
N PRO A 95 -6.36 -2.96 -6.69
CA PRO A 95 -6.64 -2.70 -5.27
C PRO A 95 -6.23 -3.83 -4.30
N ALA A 96 -6.15 -5.09 -4.75
CA ALA A 96 -5.72 -6.22 -3.92
C ALA A 96 -4.27 -6.07 -3.43
N LEU A 97 -3.42 -5.36 -4.16
CA LEU A 97 -2.03 -5.12 -3.80
C LEU A 97 -1.85 -4.00 -2.75
N TYR A 98 -2.89 -3.23 -2.44
CA TYR A 98 -2.85 -2.19 -1.41
C TYR A 98 -3.00 -2.77 0.01
N ASN A 99 -2.16 -3.75 0.33
CA ASN A 99 -2.07 -4.40 1.64
C ASN A 99 -0.64 -4.32 2.16
N GLU A 100 -0.38 -3.27 2.96
CA GLU A 100 0.95 -2.95 3.49
C GLU A 100 1.60 -4.15 4.20
N ARG A 101 0.81 -4.89 4.99
CA ARG A 101 1.30 -6.04 5.74
C ARG A 101 1.78 -7.16 4.81
N ARG A 102 1.03 -7.49 3.75
CA ARG A 102 1.45 -8.54 2.79
C ARG A 102 2.73 -8.14 2.06
N LEU A 103 2.84 -6.88 1.64
CA LEU A 103 4.05 -6.36 1.00
C LEU A 103 5.26 -6.44 1.95
N ALA A 104 5.09 -6.02 3.21
CA ALA A 104 6.14 -6.08 4.23
C ALA A 104 6.60 -7.52 4.54
N LEU A 105 5.66 -8.48 4.57
CA LEU A 105 5.98 -9.90 4.74
C LEU A 105 6.81 -10.44 3.56
N ALA A 106 6.44 -10.10 2.32
CA ALA A 106 7.20 -10.50 1.14
C ALA A 106 8.62 -9.93 1.15
N VAL A 107 8.77 -8.63 1.42
CA VAL A 107 10.09 -7.98 1.54
C VAL A 107 10.93 -8.62 2.62
N SER A 108 10.36 -8.83 3.82
CA SER A 108 11.06 -9.47 4.94
C SER A 108 11.46 -10.91 4.64
N LEU A 109 10.60 -11.67 3.95
CA LEU A 109 10.88 -13.06 3.59
C LEU A 109 12.01 -13.16 2.56
N ALA A 110 12.05 -12.26 1.58
CA ALA A 110 13.15 -12.21 0.62
C ALA A 110 14.50 -11.88 1.26
N GLN A 111 14.51 -11.02 2.28
CA GLN A 111 15.73 -10.66 3.01
C GLN A 111 16.23 -11.79 3.95
N LEU A 112 15.32 -12.42 4.68
CA LEU A 112 15.68 -13.39 5.74
C LEU A 112 15.76 -14.84 5.22
N GLY A 113 14.96 -15.16 4.20
CA GLY A 113 14.81 -16.50 3.62
C GLY A 113 14.19 -17.55 4.55
N ARG A 114 13.71 -17.16 5.75
CA ARG A 114 13.19 -18.09 6.77
C ARG A 114 11.88 -17.57 7.37
N MET A 115 10.77 -18.24 7.07
CA MET A 115 9.45 -17.88 7.60
C MET A 115 9.38 -17.80 9.14
N PRO A 116 10.00 -18.71 9.92
CA PRO A 116 9.98 -18.58 11.38
C PRO A 116 10.66 -17.30 11.89
N GLN A 117 11.71 -16.83 11.20
CA GLN A 117 12.38 -15.59 11.57
C GLN A 117 11.53 -14.37 11.22
N VAL A 118 10.90 -14.37 10.04
CA VAL A 118 9.94 -13.32 9.64
C VAL A 118 8.80 -13.22 10.66
N ALA A 119 8.26 -14.37 11.08
CA ALA A 119 7.19 -14.46 12.06
C ALA A 119 7.59 -13.83 13.40
N ARG A 120 8.78 -14.16 13.92
CA ARG A 120 9.33 -13.56 15.14
C ARG A 120 9.49 -12.04 15.01
N ASN A 121 10.11 -11.57 13.92
CA ASN A 121 10.35 -10.14 13.70
C ASN A 121 9.05 -9.35 13.57
N ALA A 122 8.04 -9.93 12.92
CA ALA A 122 6.71 -9.33 12.77
C ALA A 122 5.78 -9.58 13.96
N GLN A 123 6.23 -10.33 14.98
CA GLN A 123 5.47 -10.72 16.17
C GLN A 123 4.12 -11.40 15.85
N ILE A 124 4.14 -12.32 14.88
CA ILE A 124 2.96 -13.08 14.43
C ILE A 124 3.31 -14.57 14.33
N SER A 125 2.31 -15.42 14.11
CA SER A 125 2.54 -16.84 13.90
C SER A 125 3.17 -17.11 12.53
N GLN A 126 3.97 -18.18 12.41
CA GLN A 126 4.49 -18.63 11.11
C GLN A 126 3.38 -18.94 10.09
N PRO A 127 2.25 -19.61 10.46
CA PRO A 127 1.12 -19.77 9.56
C PRO A 127 0.57 -18.44 9.03
N ALA A 128 0.56 -17.37 9.82
CA ALA A 128 0.13 -16.05 9.35
C ALA A 128 1.10 -15.44 8.32
N VAL A 129 2.41 -15.70 8.42
CA VAL A 129 3.38 -15.34 7.37
C VAL A 129 3.05 -16.12 6.09
N SER A 130 2.93 -17.45 6.20
CA SER A 130 2.63 -18.33 5.07
C SER A 130 1.36 -17.90 4.35
N GLN A 131 0.26 -17.71 5.07
CA GLN A 131 -1.01 -17.24 4.52
C GLN A 131 -0.90 -15.84 3.89
N GLY A 132 -0.11 -14.94 4.48
CA GLY A 132 0.12 -13.62 3.90
C GLY A 132 0.79 -13.70 2.52
N ILE A 133 1.80 -14.56 2.38
CA ILE A 133 2.48 -14.81 1.11
C ILE A 133 1.55 -15.52 0.12
N THR A 134 0.87 -16.59 0.54
CA THR A 134 -0.05 -17.33 -0.32
C THR A 134 -1.17 -16.45 -0.86
N HIS A 135 -1.73 -15.55 -0.05
CA HIS A 135 -2.73 -14.60 -0.55
C HIS A 135 -2.14 -13.62 -1.57
N LEU A 136 -0.92 -13.12 -1.35
CA LEU A 136 -0.26 -12.23 -2.30
C LEU A 136 0.06 -12.95 -3.62
N GLU A 137 0.50 -14.20 -3.56
CA GLU A 137 0.72 -15.06 -4.72
C GLU A 137 -0.58 -15.36 -5.46
N ALA A 138 -1.68 -15.59 -4.75
CA ALA A 138 -3.01 -15.77 -5.34
C ALA A 138 -3.51 -14.48 -6.00
N ASP A 139 -3.33 -13.32 -5.36
CA ASP A 139 -3.69 -12.02 -5.91
C ASP A 139 -2.92 -11.73 -7.22
N LEU A 140 -1.68 -12.21 -7.33
CA LEU A 140 -0.82 -12.07 -8.51
C LEU A 140 -0.90 -13.24 -9.49
N GLY A 141 -1.65 -14.30 -9.17
CA GLY A 141 -1.75 -15.51 -9.97
C GLY A 141 -0.41 -16.24 -10.21
N GLN A 142 0.65 -15.93 -9.46
CA GLN A 142 2.02 -16.40 -9.69
C GLN A 142 2.76 -16.63 -8.37
N GLN A 143 3.69 -17.59 -8.36
CA GLN A 143 4.58 -17.82 -7.23
C GLN A 143 5.67 -16.74 -7.15
N ILE A 144 5.76 -16.11 -5.98
CA ILE A 144 6.79 -15.12 -5.67
C ILE A 144 7.99 -15.82 -5.05
N PHE A 145 7.76 -16.89 -4.29
CA PHE A 145 8.80 -17.64 -3.59
C PHE A 145 8.78 -19.13 -3.92
N VAL A 146 9.97 -19.72 -3.95
CA VAL A 146 10.16 -21.17 -4.04
C VAL A 146 10.93 -21.68 -2.82
N ARG A 147 10.65 -22.93 -2.46
CA ARG A 147 11.38 -23.62 -1.38
C ARG A 147 12.73 -24.11 -1.94
N GLY A 148 13.82 -23.48 -1.51
CA GLY A 148 15.17 -23.98 -1.74
C GLY A 148 15.60 -25.03 -0.71
N VAL A 149 16.83 -25.52 -0.84
CA VAL A 149 17.39 -26.62 -0.02
C VAL A 149 17.37 -26.31 1.49
N ALA A 150 17.49 -25.03 1.88
CA ALA A 150 17.46 -24.61 3.29
C ALA A 150 16.69 -23.32 3.58
N ARG A 151 16.24 -22.60 2.53
CA ARG A 151 15.65 -21.25 2.64
C ARG A 151 14.59 -21.05 1.58
N MET A 152 13.62 -20.19 1.88
CA MET A 152 12.77 -19.60 0.84
C MET A 152 13.62 -18.63 0.02
N ALA A 153 13.52 -18.71 -1.30
CA ALA A 153 14.14 -17.77 -2.21
C ALA A 153 13.08 -17.21 -3.15
N PRO A 154 13.14 -15.93 -3.53
CA PRO A 154 12.24 -15.40 -4.53
C PRO A 154 12.52 -16.07 -5.89
N THR A 155 11.48 -16.24 -6.70
CA THR A 155 11.65 -16.53 -8.13
C THR A 155 12.34 -15.35 -8.83
N GLU A 156 12.82 -15.52 -10.06
CA GLU A 156 13.44 -14.40 -10.78
C GLU A 156 12.49 -13.20 -10.90
N GLN A 157 11.22 -13.46 -11.25
CA GLN A 157 10.18 -12.45 -11.29
C GLN A 157 9.81 -11.96 -9.89
N GLY A 158 9.64 -12.87 -8.93
CA GLY A 158 9.33 -12.53 -7.55
C GLY A 158 10.36 -11.59 -6.92
N GLY A 159 11.65 -11.74 -7.28
CA GLY A 159 12.71 -10.85 -6.84
C GLY A 159 12.51 -9.42 -7.36
N ARG A 160 12.15 -9.26 -8.63
CA ARG A 160 11.83 -7.94 -9.22
C ARG A 160 10.61 -7.32 -8.56
N TRP A 161 9.58 -8.10 -8.24
CA TRP A 161 8.38 -7.60 -7.57
C TRP A 161 8.64 -7.20 -6.12
N VAL A 162 9.44 -7.98 -5.39
CA VAL A 162 9.86 -7.66 -4.03
C VAL A 162 10.61 -6.32 -3.98
N GLN A 163 11.49 -6.04 -4.96
CA GLN A 163 12.15 -4.73 -5.05
C GLN A 163 11.14 -3.58 -5.20
N ARG A 164 10.07 -3.78 -5.98
CA ARG A 164 9.00 -2.78 -6.13
C ARG A 164 8.18 -2.64 -4.84
N PHE A 165 7.90 -3.74 -4.15
CA PHE A 165 7.26 -3.69 -2.83
C PHE A 165 8.10 -2.93 -1.82
N ALA A 166 9.43 -3.12 -1.82
CA ALA A 166 10.34 -2.36 -0.97
C ALA A 166 10.24 -0.85 -1.26
N ARG A 167 10.25 -0.44 -2.54
CA ARG A 167 10.05 0.97 -2.93
C ARG A 167 8.70 1.52 -2.45
N VAL A 168 7.62 0.74 -2.51
CA VAL A 168 6.33 1.16 -1.97
C VAL A 168 6.40 1.42 -0.48
N LEU A 169 7.06 0.54 0.29
CA LEU A 169 7.23 0.71 1.73
C LEU A 169 8.14 1.91 2.06
N GLU A 170 9.19 2.14 1.27
CA GLU A 170 10.06 3.31 1.37
C GLU A 170 9.30 4.62 1.09
N GLU A 171 8.43 4.64 0.08
CA GLU A 171 7.57 5.80 -0.20
C GLU A 171 6.58 6.09 0.93
N LEU A 172 6.03 5.05 1.59
CA LEU A 172 5.15 5.20 2.75
C LEU A 172 5.91 5.75 3.97
N GLU A 173 7.12 5.25 4.21
CA GLU A 173 7.96 5.74 5.31
C GLU A 173 8.42 7.18 5.06
N GLY A 174 8.87 7.48 3.85
CA GLY A 174 9.24 8.83 3.43
C GLY A 174 8.08 9.82 3.51
N LEU A 175 6.85 9.39 3.20
CA LEU A 175 5.65 10.21 3.39
C LEU A 175 5.47 10.63 4.86
N ARG A 176 5.61 9.70 5.81
CA ARG A 176 5.48 10.03 7.25
C ARG A 176 6.50 11.06 7.69
N GLN A 177 7.73 10.96 7.18
CA GLN A 177 8.83 11.87 7.49
C GLN A 177 8.61 13.25 6.87
N ASP A 178 8.21 13.32 5.59
CA ASP A 178 7.92 14.57 4.90
C ASP A 178 6.78 15.34 5.57
N LEU A 179 5.75 14.61 6.04
CA LEU A 179 4.60 15.20 6.70
C LEU A 179 4.89 15.73 8.11
N GLY A 180 5.99 15.31 8.74
CA GLY A 180 6.45 15.88 10.00
C GLY A 180 6.69 17.41 9.92
N LYS A 181 6.93 17.95 8.72
CA LYS A 181 7.08 19.41 8.49
C LYS A 181 5.75 20.17 8.53
N PHE A 182 4.63 19.47 8.37
CA PHE A 182 3.28 20.04 8.40
C PHE A 182 2.56 19.75 9.72
N ALA A 183 3.09 18.86 10.55
CA ALA A 183 2.55 18.58 11.87
C ALA A 183 2.62 19.84 12.75
N LEU A 184 1.47 20.27 13.26
CA LEU A 184 1.40 21.42 14.17
C LEU A 184 2.22 21.12 15.45
N PRO A 185 2.90 22.12 16.03
CA PRO A 185 3.57 21.94 17.31
C PRO A 185 2.55 21.46 18.35
N LYS A 186 2.83 20.32 18.98
CA LYS A 186 2.10 19.84 20.16
C LYS A 186 2.49 20.78 21.30
N TRP A 187 1.58 21.67 21.68
CA TRP A 187 1.70 22.56 22.83
C TRP A 187 1.57 21.77 24.13
#